data_AF-F6D7G5-F1
#
_entry.id   AF-F6D7G5-F1
#
_cell.length_a   1.000
_cell.length_b   1.000
_cell.length_c   1.000
_cell.angle_alpha   90.00
_cell.angle_beta   90.00
_cell.angle_gamma   90.00
#
_symmetry.space_group_name_H-M   'P 1'
#
loop_
_entity.id
_entity.type
_entity.pdbx_description
1 polymer ?
#
loop_
_entity_poly.entity_id
_entity_poly.type
_entity_poly.pdbx_seq_one_letter_code
_entity_poly.pdbx_strand_id
1 'polypeptide(L)'
;MLEIEKLFDLSQEIKKTDLLVVLKEEVSNIHITDIMRASAFLKEDAKYVQASYREGYRKAYVEGFILRITDLKNDKSQHGGYVDLEEFKKALNLLGDQRAQLEIEGNFDPCFSKLYVTMSLYTSFILEEPIHVVGTPFPGGFEVKFQDGEYLCPVKDKQKDNPGAVCGFCIAKQEEGV
;
A
#
# COMPACT_ATOMS: atom_id res chain seq x y z
N MET A 1 -6.34 11.41 -11.70
CA MET A 1 -4.93 11.87 -11.55
C MET A 1 -4.70 12.18 -10.09
N LEU A 2 -3.71 11.54 -9.47
CA LEU A 2 -3.36 11.76 -8.07
C LEU A 2 -2.64 13.10 -7.90
N GLU A 3 -2.83 13.77 -6.76
CA GLU A 3 -2.14 15.05 -6.51
C GLU A 3 -0.61 14.89 -6.49
N ILE A 4 -0.14 13.73 -6.00
CA ILE A 4 1.30 13.42 -5.95
C ILE A 4 1.96 13.36 -7.33
N GLU A 5 1.21 13.00 -8.38
CA GLU A 5 1.74 12.97 -9.75
C GLU A 5 2.17 14.36 -10.23
N LYS A 6 1.52 15.42 -9.73
CA LYS A 6 1.83 16.81 -10.10
C LYS A 6 3.11 17.34 -9.46
N LEU A 7 3.64 16.63 -8.46
CA LEU A 7 4.80 17.04 -7.68
C LEU A 7 6.13 16.55 -8.27
N PHE A 8 6.07 15.68 -9.29
CA PHE A 8 7.24 15.12 -9.94
C PHE A 8 7.22 15.36 -11.44
N ASP A 9 8.37 15.70 -12.00
CA ASP A 9 8.60 15.57 -13.44
C ASP A 9 8.90 14.11 -13.77
N LEU A 10 7.88 13.36 -14.22
CA LEU A 10 7.97 11.94 -14.55
C LEU A 10 8.80 11.66 -15.83
N SER A 11 9.46 12.67 -16.40
CA SER A 11 10.49 12.50 -17.44
C SER A 11 11.91 12.44 -16.88
N GLN A 12 12.10 12.72 -15.60
CA GLN A 12 13.41 12.74 -14.93
C GLN A 12 13.52 11.67 -13.86
N GLU A 13 14.76 11.37 -13.46
CA GLU A 13 15.04 10.48 -12.33
C GLU A 13 14.52 11.10 -11.02
N ILE A 14 13.90 10.28 -10.18
CA ILE A 14 13.38 10.70 -8.87
C ILE A 14 14.21 10.01 -7.80
N LYS A 15 14.82 10.78 -6.90
CA LYS A 15 15.52 10.21 -5.75
C LYS A 15 14.52 9.70 -4.73
N LYS A 16 14.82 8.59 -4.08
CA LYS A 16 14.00 8.07 -2.97
C LYS A 16 13.85 9.10 -1.85
N THR A 17 14.88 9.89 -1.57
CA THR A 17 14.84 10.97 -0.58
C THR A 17 13.79 12.03 -0.90
N ASP A 18 13.67 12.40 -2.18
CA ASP A 18 12.75 13.45 -2.62
C ASP A 18 11.30 12.94 -2.55
N LEU A 19 11.09 11.68 -2.97
CA LEU A 19 9.81 11.00 -2.78
C LEU A 19 9.43 10.90 -1.29
N LEU A 20 10.35 10.53 -0.41
CA LEU A 20 10.08 10.43 1.02
C LEU A 20 9.66 11.77 1.64
N VAL A 21 10.27 12.89 1.23
CA VAL A 21 9.87 14.23 1.69
C VAL A 21 8.42 14.51 1.31
N VAL A 22 8.06 14.29 0.05
CA VAL A 22 6.69 14.49 -0.43
C VAL A 22 5.69 13.59 0.31
N LEU A 23 6.01 12.30 0.49
CA LEU A 23 5.13 11.37 1.21
C LEU A 23 4.93 11.79 2.67
N LYS A 24 5.97 12.33 3.33
CA LYS A 24 5.85 12.88 4.70
C LYS A 24 4.98 14.12 4.75
N GLU A 25 5.11 15.02 3.78
CA GLU A 25 4.26 16.20 3.67
C GLU A 25 2.79 15.80 3.49
N GLU A 26 2.51 14.79 2.66
CA GLU A 26 1.16 14.26 2.47
C GLU A 26 0.52 13.77 3.77
N VAL A 27 1.29 13.11 4.64
CA VAL A 27 0.77 12.58 5.91
C VAL A 27 0.92 13.53 7.11
N SER A 28 1.61 14.66 6.95
CA SER A 28 1.95 15.57 8.06
C SER A 28 0.72 16.04 8.85
N ASN A 29 -0.36 16.36 8.13
CA ASN A 29 -1.62 16.85 8.70
C ASN A 29 -2.62 15.73 9.08
N ILE A 30 -2.23 14.46 8.94
CA ILE A 30 -3.11 13.34 9.35
C ILE A 30 -3.06 13.22 10.87
N HIS A 31 -4.20 13.41 11.52
CA HIS A 31 -4.37 13.30 12.96
C HIS A 31 -4.88 11.92 13.39
N ILE A 32 -4.90 11.67 14.69
CA ILE A 32 -5.42 10.41 15.24
C ILE A 32 -6.88 10.17 14.85
N THR A 33 -7.69 11.23 14.73
CA THR A 33 -9.09 11.14 14.30
C THR A 33 -9.24 10.62 12.88
N ASP A 34 -8.30 10.96 12.00
CA ASP A 34 -8.26 10.48 10.62
C ASP A 34 -7.91 8.99 10.57
N ILE A 35 -6.91 8.58 11.36
CA ILE A 35 -6.53 7.17 11.55
C ILE A 35 -7.72 6.36 12.08
N MET A 36 -8.45 6.89 13.06
CA MET A 36 -9.64 6.25 13.63
C MET A 36 -10.74 6.10 12.58
N ARG A 37 -10.97 7.12 11.74
CA ARG A 37 -11.95 7.08 10.65
C ARG A 37 -11.59 6.03 9.61
N ALA A 38 -10.35 6.02 9.12
CA ALA A 38 -9.88 5.01 8.16
C ALA A 38 -9.95 3.59 8.74
N SER A 39 -9.62 3.43 10.03
CA SER A 39 -9.75 2.15 10.72
C SER A 39 -11.21 1.69 10.86
N ALA A 40 -12.14 2.62 11.08
CA ALA A 40 -13.56 2.32 11.15
C ALA A 40 -14.11 1.90 9.78
N PHE A 41 -13.70 2.60 8.72
CA PHE A 41 -14.03 2.24 7.33
C PHE A 41 -13.63 0.80 7.00
N LEU A 42 -12.38 0.41 7.27
CA LEU A 42 -11.90 -0.96 7.02
C LEU A 42 -12.59 -2.01 7.89
N LYS A 43 -12.92 -1.68 9.14
CA LYS A 43 -13.67 -2.59 10.02
C LYS A 43 -15.08 -2.84 9.51
N GLU A 44 -15.71 -1.84 8.91
CA GLU A 44 -17.02 -2.00 8.29
C GLU A 44 -16.95 -2.94 7.09
N ASP A 45 -15.95 -2.81 6.22
CA ASP A 45 -15.74 -3.72 5.10
C ASP A 45 -15.40 -5.16 5.55
N ALA A 46 -14.69 -5.30 6.67
CA ALA A 46 -14.36 -6.60 7.25
C ALA A 46 -15.60 -7.44 7.61
N LYS A 47 -16.80 -6.85 7.73
CA LYS A 47 -18.04 -7.61 7.99
C LYS A 47 -18.36 -8.60 6.86
N TYR A 48 -17.95 -8.31 5.63
CA TYR A 48 -18.13 -9.18 4.47
C TYR A 48 -17.05 -10.25 4.35
N VAL A 49 -16.01 -10.18 5.17
CA VAL A 49 -14.94 -11.18 5.26
C VAL A 49 -15.38 -12.34 6.15
N GLN A 50 -14.93 -13.56 5.84
CA GLN A 50 -15.22 -14.77 6.63
C GLN A 50 -14.80 -14.57 8.09
N ALA A 51 -15.69 -14.95 9.03
CA ALA A 51 -15.51 -14.69 10.46
C ALA A 51 -14.16 -15.17 11.03
N SER A 52 -13.68 -16.34 10.61
CA SER A 52 -12.39 -16.91 11.03
C SER A 52 -11.18 -16.10 10.55
N TYR A 53 -11.32 -15.29 9.50
CA TYR A 53 -10.26 -14.50 8.89
C TYR A 53 -10.32 -13.01 9.26
N ARG A 54 -11.43 -12.53 9.85
CA ARG A 54 -11.63 -11.10 10.18
C ARG A 54 -10.53 -10.52 11.06
N GLU A 55 -10.05 -11.26 12.05
CA GLU A 55 -8.99 -10.78 12.94
C GLU A 55 -7.66 -10.66 12.20
N GLY A 56 -7.34 -11.62 11.34
CA GLY A 56 -6.17 -11.57 10.46
C GLY A 56 -6.22 -10.37 9.51
N TYR A 57 -7.38 -10.15 8.87
CA TYR A 57 -7.64 -8.98 8.05
C TYR A 57 -7.44 -7.67 8.82
N ARG A 58 -8.03 -7.55 10.02
CA ARG A 58 -7.89 -6.37 10.89
C ARG A 58 -6.43 -6.10 11.20
N LYS A 59 -5.69 -7.13 11.60
CA LYS A 59 -4.26 -7.02 11.94
C LYS A 59 -3.43 -6.56 10.73
N ALA A 60 -3.64 -7.19 9.57
CA ALA A 60 -2.90 -6.85 8.36
C ALA A 60 -3.14 -5.40 7.90
N TYR A 61 -4.40 -4.97 7.84
CA TYR A 61 -4.77 -3.67 7.28
C TYR A 61 -4.70 -2.51 8.28
N VAL A 62 -5.07 -2.73 9.55
CA VAL A 62 -5.00 -1.66 10.55
C VAL A 62 -3.60 -1.58 11.13
N GLU A 63 -3.06 -2.68 11.66
CA GLU A 63 -1.75 -2.67 12.33
C GLU A 63 -0.60 -2.67 11.31
N GLY A 64 -0.68 -3.55 10.31
CA GLY A 64 0.36 -3.73 9.30
C GLY A 64 0.38 -2.67 8.20
N PHE A 65 -0.63 -1.80 8.09
CA PHE A 65 -0.71 -0.82 7.01
C PHE A 65 -1.09 0.59 7.49
N ILE A 66 -2.23 0.79 8.16
CA ILE A 66 -2.60 2.13 8.66
C ILE A 66 -1.60 2.65 9.69
N LEU A 67 -1.25 1.84 10.70
CA LEU A 67 -0.37 2.31 11.79
C LEU A 67 1.06 2.61 11.32
N ARG A 68 1.50 2.06 10.18
CA ARG A 68 2.81 2.38 9.57
C ARG A 68 2.95 3.84 9.13
N ILE A 69 1.88 4.64 9.18
CA ILE A 69 1.99 6.09 9.08
C ILE A 69 2.96 6.69 10.10
N THR A 70 3.04 6.13 11.31
CA THR A 70 3.99 6.61 12.32
C THR A 70 5.42 6.33 11.90
N ASP A 71 5.67 5.22 11.19
CA ASP A 71 6.99 4.88 10.67
C ASP A 71 7.38 5.88 9.60
N LEU A 72 6.51 6.16 8.63
CA LEU A 72 6.73 7.17 7.60
C LEU A 72 7.02 8.55 8.20
N LYS A 73 6.22 8.99 9.18
CA LYS A 73 6.42 10.29 9.84
C LYS A 73 7.76 10.39 10.57
N ASN A 74 8.21 9.29 11.17
CA ASN A 74 9.41 9.25 11.99
C ASN A 74 10.64 8.73 11.26
N ASP A 75 10.52 8.33 9.99
CA ASP A 75 11.62 7.80 9.21
C ASP A 75 12.73 8.85 9.10
N LYS A 76 13.92 8.54 9.59
CA LYS A 76 15.12 9.40 9.49
C LYS A 76 16.21 8.75 8.66
N SER A 77 15.90 7.61 8.05
CA SER A 77 16.84 6.81 7.28
C SER A 77 17.22 7.56 6.00
N GLN A 78 18.47 7.38 5.60
CA GLN A 78 18.94 7.89 4.31
C GLN A 78 18.77 6.81 3.26
N HIS A 79 17.59 6.80 2.63
CA HIS A 79 17.28 5.92 1.52
C HIS A 79 18.04 6.40 0.28
N GLY A 80 19.15 5.73 -0.02
CA GLY A 80 19.96 6.01 -1.20
C GLY A 80 19.29 5.53 -2.49
N GLY A 81 19.76 6.08 -3.62
CA GLY A 81 19.34 5.65 -4.95
C GLY A 81 18.06 6.33 -5.46
N TYR A 82 17.51 5.72 -6.50
CA TYR A 82 16.44 6.28 -7.31
C TYR A 82 15.23 5.34 -7.31
N VAL A 83 14.08 5.93 -7.54
CA VAL A 83 12.82 5.22 -7.75
C VAL A 83 12.86 4.56 -9.13
N ASP A 84 12.42 3.31 -9.26
CA ASP A 84 12.13 2.71 -10.56
C ASP A 84 10.97 3.48 -11.20
N LEU A 85 11.30 4.37 -12.15
CA LEU A 85 10.36 5.32 -12.70
C LEU A 85 9.24 4.64 -13.51
N GLU A 86 9.52 3.49 -14.15
CA GLU A 86 8.52 2.78 -14.95
C GLU A 86 7.54 2.05 -14.05
N GLU A 87 8.00 1.37 -13.01
CA GLU A 87 7.11 0.77 -12.00
C GLU A 87 6.36 1.85 -11.19
N PHE A 88 6.99 2.98 -10.91
CA PHE A 88 6.33 4.10 -10.22
C PHE A 88 5.18 4.69 -11.04
N LYS A 89 5.37 4.92 -12.34
CA LYS A 89 4.29 5.36 -13.25
C LYS A 89 3.15 4.35 -13.28
N LYS A 90 3.45 3.05 -13.38
CA LYS A 90 2.42 1.99 -13.34
C LYS A 90 1.64 2.03 -12.02
N ALA A 91 2.33 2.18 -10.90
CA ALA A 91 1.71 2.28 -9.59
C ALA A 91 0.80 3.52 -9.48
N LEU A 92 1.26 4.70 -9.91
CA LEU A 92 0.46 5.93 -9.90
C LEU A 92 -0.81 5.80 -10.76
N ASN A 93 -0.69 5.27 -11.97
CA ASN A 93 -1.83 5.03 -12.86
C ASN A 93 -2.85 4.08 -12.20
N LEU A 94 -2.39 2.93 -11.70
CA LEU A 94 -3.26 1.94 -11.07
C LEU A 94 -3.98 2.50 -9.84
N LEU A 95 -3.25 3.20 -8.97
CA LEU A 95 -3.81 3.83 -7.77
C LEU A 95 -4.78 4.96 -8.13
N GLY A 96 -4.49 5.72 -9.18
CA GLY A 96 -5.35 6.76 -9.72
C GLY A 96 -6.68 6.20 -10.26
N ASP A 97 -6.62 5.10 -11.01
CA ASP A 97 -7.79 4.42 -11.57
C ASP A 97 -8.64 3.79 -10.46
N GLN A 98 -8.02 3.11 -9.49
CA GLN A 98 -8.70 2.56 -8.30
C GLN A 98 -9.45 3.66 -7.53
N ARG A 99 -8.81 4.80 -7.32
CA ARG A 99 -9.44 5.94 -6.65
C ARG A 99 -10.65 6.46 -7.45
N ALA A 100 -10.50 6.66 -8.75
CA ALA A 100 -11.58 7.15 -9.59
C ALA A 100 -12.78 6.18 -9.60
N GLN A 101 -12.51 4.87 -9.62
CA GLN A 101 -13.54 3.85 -9.54
C GLN A 101 -14.30 3.89 -8.20
N LEU A 102 -13.58 3.98 -7.07
CA LEU A 102 -14.21 4.09 -5.75
C LEU A 102 -15.08 5.35 -5.62
N GLU A 103 -14.64 6.47 -6.19
CA GLU A 103 -15.41 7.73 -6.23
C GLU A 103 -16.73 7.55 -7.03
N ILE A 104 -16.69 6.83 -8.16
CA ILE A 104 -17.89 6.54 -8.98
C ILE A 104 -18.86 5.60 -8.26
N GLU A 105 -18.34 4.56 -7.59
CA GLU A 105 -19.14 3.55 -6.88
C GLU A 105 -19.75 4.09 -5.57
N GLY A 106 -19.32 5.27 -5.12
CA GLY A 106 -19.79 5.88 -3.87
C GLY A 106 -19.22 5.21 -2.61
N ASN A 107 -18.28 4.26 -2.76
CA ASN A 107 -17.58 3.60 -1.65
C ASN A 107 -16.21 4.25 -1.38
N PHE A 108 -16.20 5.59 -1.35
CA PHE A 108 -14.98 6.37 -1.21
C PHE A 108 -14.89 7.03 0.15
N ASP A 109 -13.85 6.69 0.92
CA ASP A 109 -13.43 7.49 2.07
C ASP A 109 -12.14 8.26 1.71
N PRO A 110 -12.16 9.60 1.68
CA PRO A 110 -11.01 10.41 1.29
C PRO A 110 -9.78 10.20 2.18
N CYS A 111 -10.00 9.95 3.47
CA CYS A 111 -8.92 9.75 4.42
C CYS A 111 -8.24 8.41 4.20
N PHE A 112 -9.02 7.33 4.11
CA PHE A 112 -8.49 6.00 3.79
C PHE A 112 -7.82 5.99 2.42
N SER A 113 -8.42 6.59 1.39
CA SER A 113 -7.83 6.65 0.05
C SER A 113 -6.46 7.34 0.05
N LYS A 114 -6.35 8.47 0.76
CA LYS A 114 -5.07 9.17 0.90
C LYS A 114 -4.02 8.31 1.59
N LEU A 115 -4.37 7.70 2.73
CA LEU A 115 -3.48 6.77 3.44
C LEU A 115 -3.06 5.60 2.56
N TYR A 116 -4.01 5.02 1.83
CA TYR A 116 -3.78 3.87 0.97
C TYR A 116 -2.77 4.15 -0.14
N VAL A 117 -2.92 5.27 -0.84
CA VAL A 117 -1.96 5.70 -1.86
C VAL A 117 -0.59 5.95 -1.23
N THR A 118 -0.52 6.79 -0.19
CA THR A 118 0.76 7.18 0.41
C THR A 118 1.52 5.98 0.98
N MET A 119 0.84 5.09 1.70
CA MET A 119 1.49 3.92 2.31
C MET A 119 1.89 2.87 1.27
N SER A 120 1.13 2.71 0.18
CA SER A 120 1.52 1.83 -0.92
C SER A 120 2.81 2.32 -1.58
N LEU A 121 2.93 3.64 -1.83
CA LEU A 121 4.13 4.21 -2.44
C LEU A 121 5.33 4.17 -1.49
N TYR A 122 5.14 4.49 -0.21
CA TYR A 122 6.21 4.40 0.79
C TYR A 122 6.77 2.97 0.90
N THR A 123 5.88 1.99 1.03
CA THR A 123 6.29 0.59 1.21
C THR A 123 7.02 0.06 -0.02
N SER A 124 6.49 0.30 -1.22
CA SER A 124 7.06 -0.25 -2.45
C SER A 124 8.33 0.45 -2.93
N PHE A 125 8.40 1.79 -2.84
CA PHE A 125 9.46 2.57 -3.50
C PHE A 125 10.49 3.18 -2.55
N ILE A 126 10.18 3.26 -1.26
CA ILE A 126 11.14 3.70 -0.24
C ILE A 126 11.70 2.50 0.52
N LEU A 127 10.82 1.68 1.09
CA LEU A 127 11.23 0.53 1.90
C LEU A 127 11.59 -0.71 1.06
N GLU A 128 11.10 -0.79 -0.18
CA GLU A 128 11.27 -1.95 -1.06
C GLU A 128 10.76 -3.25 -0.41
N GLU A 129 9.64 -3.12 0.28
CA GLU A 129 8.95 -4.18 1.00
C GLU A 129 7.61 -4.54 0.33
N PRO A 130 7.04 -5.72 0.61
CA PRO A 130 5.71 -6.05 0.15
C PRO A 130 4.66 -5.18 0.86
N ILE A 131 3.60 -4.81 0.14
CA ILE A 131 2.53 -3.97 0.68
C ILE A 131 1.85 -4.65 1.88
N HIS A 132 1.59 -5.95 1.76
CA HIS A 132 1.24 -6.80 2.90
C HIS A 132 2.52 -7.28 3.56
N VAL A 133 2.72 -6.91 4.83
CA VAL A 133 3.92 -7.30 5.60
C VAL A 133 4.01 -8.81 5.80
N VAL A 134 5.22 -9.32 6.02
CA VAL A 134 5.47 -10.74 6.33
C VAL A 134 4.61 -11.18 7.53
N GLY A 135 4.02 -12.38 7.43
CA GLY A 135 3.05 -12.92 8.39
C GLY A 135 1.63 -12.39 8.20
N THR A 136 1.35 -11.55 7.19
CA THR A 136 -0.02 -11.20 6.82
C THR A 136 -0.75 -12.46 6.36
N PRO A 137 -1.83 -12.88 7.05
CA PRO A 137 -2.55 -14.09 6.67
C PRO A 137 -3.37 -13.86 5.41
N PHE A 138 -3.65 -14.95 4.70
CA PHE A 138 -4.59 -15.04 3.59
C PHE A 138 -5.56 -16.23 3.83
N PRO A 139 -6.74 -16.23 3.20
CA PRO A 139 -7.68 -17.36 3.31
C PRO A 139 -7.01 -18.70 2.98
N GLY A 140 -7.35 -19.75 3.73
CA GLY A 140 -6.75 -21.09 3.56
C GLY A 140 -5.52 -21.36 4.44
N GLY A 141 -5.13 -20.42 5.31
CA GLY A 141 -4.00 -20.59 6.22
C GLY A 141 -2.64 -20.24 5.61
N PHE A 142 -2.65 -19.59 4.45
CA PHE A 142 -1.45 -19.04 3.82
C PHE A 142 -1.09 -17.69 4.43
N GLU A 143 0.13 -17.24 4.20
CA GLU A 143 0.60 -15.93 4.65
C GLU A 143 1.72 -15.40 3.75
N VAL A 144 2.01 -14.11 3.84
CA VAL A 144 3.21 -13.54 3.21
C VAL A 144 4.45 -14.06 3.94
N LYS A 145 5.45 -14.54 3.20
CA LYS A 145 6.69 -15.09 3.75
C LYS A 145 7.90 -14.34 3.23
N PHE A 146 9.01 -14.45 3.96
CA PHE A 146 10.33 -14.09 3.46
C PHE A 146 11.20 -15.34 3.48
N GLN A 147 11.61 -15.80 2.32
CA GLN A 147 12.37 -17.04 2.16
C GLN A 147 13.43 -16.84 1.07
N ASP A 148 14.65 -17.31 1.32
CA ASP A 148 15.76 -17.29 0.37
C ASP A 148 16.07 -15.89 -0.21
N GLY A 149 15.84 -14.84 0.58
CA GLY A 149 16.05 -13.46 0.18
C GLY A 149 14.87 -12.83 -0.58
N GLU A 150 13.76 -13.54 -0.74
CA GLU A 150 12.60 -13.09 -1.52
C GLU A 150 11.33 -13.02 -0.67
N TYR A 151 10.50 -12.00 -0.96
CA TYR A 151 9.15 -11.91 -0.41
C TYR A 151 8.19 -12.74 -1.26
N LEU A 152 7.47 -13.66 -0.63
CA LEU A 152 6.53 -14.57 -1.28
C LEU A 152 5.11 -14.26 -0.83
N CYS A 153 4.20 -14.13 -1.80
CA CYS A 153 2.78 -13.89 -1.58
C CYS A 153 1.96 -15.01 -2.26
N PRO A 154 1.01 -15.62 -1.54
CA PRO A 154 0.26 -16.78 -2.03
C PRO A 154 -0.72 -16.45 -3.17
N VAL A 155 -1.02 -15.16 -3.38
CA VAL A 155 -2.05 -14.72 -4.34
C VAL A 155 -1.51 -13.82 -5.46
N LYS A 156 -0.18 -13.62 -5.56
CA LYS A 156 0.43 -12.67 -6.49
C LYS A 156 0.00 -12.91 -7.94
N ASP A 157 0.14 -14.12 -8.46
CA ASP A 157 -0.18 -14.42 -9.85
C ASP A 157 -1.69 -14.37 -10.14
N LYS A 158 -2.52 -14.66 -9.13
CA LYS A 158 -3.98 -14.58 -9.25
C LYS A 158 -4.50 -13.14 -9.20
N GLN A 159 -3.70 -12.19 -8.69
CA GLN A 159 -4.15 -10.81 -8.40
C GLN A 159 -3.35 -9.72 -9.12
N LYS A 160 -2.18 -10.01 -9.72
CA LYS A 160 -1.33 -9.00 -10.37
C LYS A 160 -2.03 -8.24 -11.51
N ASP A 161 -2.97 -8.90 -12.19
CA ASP A 161 -3.75 -8.32 -13.30
C ASP A 161 -5.14 -7.81 -12.85
N ASN A 162 -5.46 -7.89 -11.55
CA ASN A 162 -6.72 -7.37 -11.02
C ASN A 162 -6.62 -5.84 -10.84
N PRO A 163 -7.41 -5.02 -11.56
CA PRO A 163 -7.33 -3.56 -11.46
C PRO A 163 -7.68 -3.03 -10.07
N GLY A 164 -8.44 -3.78 -9.26
CA GLY A 164 -8.74 -3.44 -7.87
C GLY A 164 -7.65 -3.82 -6.86
N ALA A 165 -6.55 -4.45 -7.30
CA ALA A 165 -5.48 -4.92 -6.42
C ALA A 165 -4.17 -4.18 -6.67
N VAL A 166 -3.47 -3.80 -5.60
CA VAL A 166 -2.10 -3.27 -5.66
C VAL A 166 -1.04 -4.33 -6.00
N CYS A 167 -1.48 -5.58 -6.22
CA CYS A 167 -0.61 -6.67 -6.61
C CYS A 167 0.11 -6.40 -7.93
N GLY A 168 -0.40 -5.53 -8.80
CA GLY A 168 0.26 -5.16 -10.06
C GLY A 168 1.67 -4.56 -9.90
N PHE A 169 1.92 -3.83 -8.81
CA PHE A 169 3.22 -3.19 -8.54
C PHE A 169 3.88 -3.63 -7.21
N CYS A 170 3.24 -4.51 -6.43
CA CYS A 170 3.85 -5.06 -5.21
C CYS A 170 5.10 -5.90 -5.53
N ILE A 171 6.18 -5.77 -4.76
CA ILE A 171 7.46 -6.48 -5.00
C ILE A 171 7.40 -7.99 -4.74
N ALA A 172 6.40 -8.47 -3.97
CA ALA A 172 6.28 -9.89 -3.65
C ALA A 172 6.11 -10.74 -4.91
N LYS A 173 6.76 -11.91 -4.91
CA LYS A 173 6.64 -12.95 -5.93
C LYS A 173 5.58 -13.98 -5.54
N GLN A 174 5.10 -14.75 -6.51
CA GLN A 174 4.18 -15.85 -6.23
C GLN A 174 4.89 -16.91 -5.38
N GLU A 175 4.24 -17.37 -4.31
CA GLU A 175 4.64 -18.59 -3.61
C GLU A 175 4.36 -19.80 -4.49
N GLU A 176 5.39 -20.58 -4.84
CA GLU A 176 5.22 -21.79 -5.64
C GLU A 176 4.44 -22.87 -4.86
N GLY A 177 3.50 -23.54 -5.54
CA GLY A 177 2.70 -24.61 -4.94
C GLY A 177 1.43 -24.16 -4.20
N VAL A 178 1.01 -22.88 -4.36
CA VAL A 178 -0.21 -22.29 -3.78
C VAL A 178 -1.11 -21.66 -4.85
#